data_AF-A0A4J1UL45-F1
#
_entry.id   AF-A0A4J1UL45-F1
#
_cell.length_a   1.000
_cell.length_b   1.000
_cell.length_c   1.000
_cell.angle_alpha   90.00
_cell.angle_beta   90.00
_cell.angle_gamma   90.00
#
_symmetry.space_group_name_H-M   'P 1'
#
loop_
_entity.id
_entity.type
_entity.pdbx_description
1 polymer ?
#
loop_
_entity_poly.entity_id
_entity_poly.type
_entity_poly.pdbx_seq_one_letter_code
_entity_poly.pdbx_strand_id
1 'polypeptide(L)' 'MKEAVKEFLKFRSRFTKIEWFEINQAIEARLNQKADQLKLDDVDLEIISSRLEKVI' A
#
# COMPACT_ATOMS: atom_id res chain seq x y z
N MET A 1 -10.74 -11.32 12.80
CA MET A 1 -9.26 -11.40 12.66
C MET A 1 -8.80 -12.50 11.72
N LYS A 2 -9.11 -13.79 11.98
CA LYS A 2 -8.64 -14.89 11.10
C LYS A 2 -9.08 -14.73 9.63
N GLU A 3 -10.34 -14.39 9.38
CA GLU A 3 -10.83 -14.15 8.01
C GLU A 3 -10.19 -12.90 7.36
N ALA A 4 -10.02 -11.80 8.11
CA ALA A 4 -9.31 -10.62 7.60
C ALA A 4 -7.86 -10.94 7.20
N VAL A 5 -7.16 -11.75 8.00
CA VAL A 5 -5.80 -12.22 7.66
C VAL A 5 -5.83 -13.09 6.40
N LYS A 6 -6.83 -13.96 6.24
CA LYS A 6 -6.99 -14.80 5.04
C LYS A 6 -7.23 -13.96 3.78
N GLU A 7 -8.09 -12.96 3.86
CA GLU A 7 -8.35 -12.02 2.76
C GLU A 7 -7.10 -11.23 2.40
N PHE A 8 -6.37 -10.73 3.41
CA PHE A 8 -5.11 -10.05 3.21
C PHE A 8 -4.06 -10.93 2.51
N LEU A 9 -3.90 -12.18 2.95
CA LEU A 9 -2.95 -13.12 2.32
C LEU A 9 -3.31 -13.41 0.86
N LYS A 10 -4.60 -13.54 0.54
CA LYS A 10 -5.09 -13.71 -0.84
C LYS A 10 -4.88 -12.46 -1.70
N PHE A 11 -4.97 -11.27 -1.12
CA PHE A 11 -4.65 -10.03 -1.81
C PHE A 11 -3.15 -9.92 -2.08
N ARG A 12 -2.32 -10.13 -1.05
CA ARG A 12 -0.85 -10.08 -1.16
C ARG A 12 -0.31 -11.09 -2.17
N SER A 13 -0.93 -12.27 -2.31
CA SER A 13 -0.45 -13.31 -3.23
C SER A 13 -0.54 -12.93 -4.71
N ARG A 14 -1.18 -11.81 -5.05
CA ARG A 14 -1.24 -11.27 -6.42
C ARG A 14 0.07 -10.63 -6.87
N PHE A 15 0.97 -10.33 -5.94
CA PHE A 15 2.20 -9.58 -6.18
C PHE A 15 3.43 -10.44 -5.92
N THR A 16 4.48 -10.21 -6.70
CA THR A 16 5.82 -10.72 -6.41
C THR A 16 6.38 -10.10 -5.12
N LYS A 17 7.48 -10.65 -4.61
CA LYS A 17 8.16 -10.09 -3.42
C LYS A 17 8.59 -8.63 -3.64
N ILE A 18 9.02 -8.29 -4.85
CA ILE A 18 9.54 -6.95 -5.18
C ILE A 18 8.39 -5.95 -5.32
N GLU A 19 7.35 -6.27 -6.11
CA GLU A 19 6.17 -5.40 -6.24
C GLU A 19 5.51 -5.14 -4.88
N TRP A 20 5.40 -6.18 -4.04
CA TRP A 20 4.87 -6.03 -2.69
C TRP A 20 5.72 -5.09 -1.83
N PHE A 21 7.05 -5.16 -1.95
CA PHE A 21 7.95 -4.27 -1.22
C PHE A 21 7.75 -2.81 -1.66
N GLU A 22 7.67 -2.54 -2.96
CA GLU A 22 7.44 -1.19 -3.49
C GLU A 22 6.08 -0.61 -3.07
N ILE A 23 5.02 -1.41 -3.12
CA ILE A 23 3.68 -1.00 -2.65
C ILE A 23 3.73 -0.58 -1.17
N ASN A 24 4.34 -1.39 -0.29
CA ASN A 24 4.44 -1.04 1.12
C ASN A 24 5.29 0.21 1.35
N GLN A 25 6.42 0.36 0.65
CA GLN A 25 7.22 1.58 0.75
C GLN A 25 6.45 2.83 0.33
N ALA A 26 5.63 2.76 -0.73
CA ALA A 26 4.82 3.89 -1.16
C ALA A 26 3.76 4.28 -0.12
N ILE A 27 3.07 3.28 0.45
CA ILE A 27 2.08 3.46 1.52
C ILE A 27 2.72 4.05 2.78
N GLU A 28 3.82 3.46 3.27
CA GLU A 28 4.51 3.92 4.48
C GLU A 28 5.03 5.35 4.34
N ALA A 29 5.62 5.68 3.18
CA ALA A 29 6.08 7.04 2.92
C ALA A 29 4.91 8.05 2.97
N ARG A 30 3.72 7.67 2.49
CA ARG A 30 2.55 8.54 2.57
C ARG A 30 2.02 8.67 3.99
N LEU A 31 1.95 7.58 4.75
CA LEU A 31 1.56 7.60 6.16
C LEU A 31 2.49 8.48 6.99
N ASN A 32 3.81 8.40 6.77
CA ASN A 32 4.80 9.24 7.43
C ASN A 32 4.59 10.74 7.14
N GLN A 33 4.16 11.11 5.92
CA GLN A 33 3.82 12.49 5.59
C GLN A 33 2.57 12.99 6.31
N LYS A 34 1.62 12.11 6.62
CA LYS A 34 0.36 12.47 7.28
C LYS A 34 0.45 12.47 8.81
N ALA A 35 1.65 12.34 9.38
CA ALA A 35 1.91 12.41 10.82
C ALA A 35 0.91 11.59 11.65
N ASP A 36 0.76 10.31 11.31
CA ASP A 36 -0.09 9.32 11.99
C ASP A 36 -1.61 9.51 11.82
N GLN A 37 -2.09 10.22 10.79
CA GLN A 37 -3.51 10.09 10.41
C GLN A 37 -3.83 8.61 10.09
N LEU A 38 -4.84 8.09 10.78
CA LEU A 38 -5.22 6.68 10.80
C LEU A 38 -5.72 6.13 9.45
N LYS A 39 -5.99 6.98 8.46
CA LYS A 39 -6.66 6.59 7.22
C LYS A 39 -6.07 7.29 6.01
N LEU A 40 -5.91 6.50 4.96
CA LEU A 40 -5.66 6.99 3.62
C LEU A 40 -7.00 7.34 2.94
N ASP A 41 -7.03 8.44 2.21
CA ASP A 41 -8.18 8.94 1.45
C ASP A 41 -7.93 8.89 -0.07
N ASP A 42 -8.90 9.36 -0.86
CA ASP A 42 -8.81 9.33 -2.32
C ASP A 42 -7.63 10.15 -2.87
N VAL A 43 -7.20 11.21 -2.17
CA VAL A 43 -6.01 11.98 -2.57
C VAL A 43 -4.75 11.16 -2.37
N ASP A 44 -4.70 10.36 -1.30
CA ASP A 44 -3.57 9.47 -1.05
C ASP A 44 -3.47 8.35 -2.09
N LEU A 45 -4.61 7.84 -2.57
CA LEU A 45 -4.66 6.85 -3.63
C LEU A 45 -3.98 7.38 -4.90
N GLU A 46 -4.28 8.61 -5.31
CA GLU A 46 -3.67 9.24 -6.49
C GLU A 46 -2.16 9.43 -6.33
N ILE A 47 -1.72 9.89 -5.15
CA ILE A 47 -0.29 10.10 -4.85
C ILE A 47 0.48 8.77 -4.88
N ILE A 48 -0.07 7.73 -4.24
CA ILE A 48 0.57 6.41 -4.20
C ILE A 48 0.60 5.78 -5.59
N SER A 49 -0.50 5.87 -6.36
CA SER A 49 -0.59 5.34 -7.72
C SER A 49 0.45 5.99 -8.64
N SER A 50 0.54 7.33 -8.65
CA SER A 50 1.51 8.06 -9.47
C SER A 50 2.96 7.72 -9.13
N ARG A 51 3.25 7.35 -7.88
CA ARG A 51 4.58 6.88 -7.48
C ARG A 51 4.86 5.48 -8.00
N LEU A 52 3.89 4.57 -7.91
CA LEU A 52 4.06 3.18 -8.32
C LEU A 52 4.18 3.02 -9.84
N GLU A 53 3.44 3.82 -10.63
CA GLU A 53 3.56 3.86 -12.10
C GLU A 53 4.98 4.17 -12.62
N LYS A 54 5.83 4.78 -11.77
CA LYS A 54 7.22 5.10 -12.13
C LYS A 54 8.20 3.97 -11.82
N VAL A 55 7.76 2.95 -11.08
CA VAL A 55 8.62 1.92 -10.48
C VAL A 55 8.23 0.52 -10.95
N ILE A 56 6.94 0.26 -11.14
CA ILE A 56 6.35 -1.01 -11.58
C ILE A 56 5.72 -0.80 -12.97
#